data_AF-A0A2V9VG10-F1
#
_entry.id   AF-A0A2V9VG10-F1
#
_cell.length_a   1.000
_cell.length_b   1.000
_cell.length_c   1.000
_cell.angle_alpha   90.00
_cell.angle_beta   90.00
_cell.angle_gamma   90.00
#
_symmetry.space_group_name_H-M   'P 1'
#
loop_
_entity.id
_entity.type
_entity.pdbx_description
1 polymer ?
#
loop_
_entity_poly.entity_id
_entity_poly.type
_entity_poly.pdbx_seq_one_letter_code
_entity_poly.pdbx_strand_id
1 'polypeptide(L)'
;IQKEPEYAGKTTLFILPDFGRDSDQDAGGNGFQHHRTGDALSRTTWMLALGEGVREGVVYDRSIDSTDLVPTLGSMLDFSTSLAQGKPIQELV
;
A
#
# COMPACT_ATOMS: atom_id res chain seq x y z
N ILE A 1 -3.79 -7.58 -17.90
CA ILE A 1 -2.33 -7.53 -17.68
C ILE A 1 -1.66 -8.73 -18.33
N GLN A 2 -1.70 -9.95 -17.77
CA GLN A 2 -0.94 -11.09 -18.33
C GLN A 2 -1.37 -11.59 -19.72
N LYS A 3 -2.55 -11.19 -20.21
CA LYS A 3 -3.01 -11.50 -21.57
C LYS A 3 -2.48 -10.54 -22.64
N GLU A 4 -1.92 -9.40 -22.22
CA GLU A 4 -1.37 -8.37 -23.11
C GLU A 4 0.17 -8.52 -23.15
N PRO A 5 0.78 -8.91 -24.29
CA PRO A 5 2.21 -9.24 -24.36
C PRO A 5 3.15 -8.12 -23.95
N GLU A 6 2.76 -6.86 -24.15
CA GLU A 6 3.53 -5.68 -23.75
C GLU A 6 3.62 -5.50 -22.23
N TYR A 7 2.66 -6.03 -21.46
CA TYR A 7 2.57 -5.90 -20.01
C TYR A 7 2.89 -7.20 -19.25
N ALA A 8 2.70 -8.36 -19.90
CA ALA A 8 2.93 -9.67 -19.29
C ALA A 8 4.38 -9.82 -18.78
N GLY A 9 4.53 -10.21 -17.51
CA GLY A 9 5.83 -10.32 -16.84
C GLY A 9 6.61 -9.00 -16.65
N LYS A 10 6.04 -7.84 -17.03
CA LYS A 10 6.72 -6.52 -17.01
C LYS A 10 5.96 -5.47 -16.20
N THR A 11 4.96 -5.91 -15.44
CA THR A 11 4.10 -5.02 -14.66
C THR A 11 4.12 -5.45 -13.20
N THR A 12 4.54 -4.54 -12.35
CA THR A 12 4.39 -4.65 -10.89
C THR A 12 3.08 -3.97 -10.49
N LEU A 13 2.22 -4.69 -9.78
CA LEU A 13 0.92 -4.22 -9.32
C LEU A 13 0.95 -4.04 -7.80
N PHE A 14 0.49 -2.88 -7.36
CA PHE A 14 0.27 -2.54 -5.96
C PHE A 14 -1.22 -2.36 -5.70
N ILE A 15 -1.75 -3.03 -4.70
CA ILE A 15 -3.15 -2.94 -4.27
C ILE A 15 -3.15 -2.56 -2.80
N LEU A 16 -3.79 -1.44 -2.46
CA LEU A 16 -3.95 -0.96 -1.10
C LEU A 16 -5.26 -0.16 -0.95
N PRO A 17 -5.96 -0.29 0.18
CA PRO A 17 -7.01 0.65 0.57
C PRO A 17 -6.41 2.00 1.00
N ASP A 18 -7.14 3.09 0.75
CA ASP A 18 -6.77 4.46 1.20
C ASP A 18 -6.86 4.60 2.72
N PHE A 19 -7.88 3.96 3.32
CA PHE A 19 -8.13 3.95 4.75
C PHE A 19 -8.77 2.64 5.18
N GLY A 20 -8.69 2.34 6.48
CA GLY A 20 -9.40 1.23 7.10
C GLY A 20 -10.86 1.59 7.36
N ARG A 21 -11.49 0.89 8.31
CA ARG A 21 -12.88 1.13 8.69
C ARG A 21 -12.97 1.32 10.19
N ASP A 22 -13.76 2.29 10.62
CA ASP A 22 -14.08 2.45 12.04
C ASP A 22 -14.61 1.12 12.61
N SER A 23 -14.29 0.84 13.87
CA SER A 23 -14.79 -0.33 14.58
C SER A 23 -16.31 -0.41 14.57
N ASP A 24 -16.89 -1.61 14.39
CA ASP A 24 -18.33 -1.83 14.59
C ASP A 24 -18.80 -1.52 16.02
N GLN A 25 -17.84 -1.41 16.95
CA GLN A 25 -18.09 -1.11 18.35
C GLN A 25 -17.97 0.39 18.67
N ASP A 26 -17.62 1.23 17.70
CA ASP A 26 -17.58 2.68 17.92
C ASP A 26 -19.00 3.25 17.87
N ALA A 27 -19.43 3.91 18.96
CA ALA A 27 -20.73 4.55 19.08
C ALA A 27 -20.98 5.67 18.05
N GLY A 28 -19.91 6.25 17.48
CA GLY A 28 -19.98 7.20 16.37
C GLY A 28 -20.12 6.55 14.99
N GLY A 29 -19.90 5.24 14.89
CA GLY A 29 -20.00 4.46 13.65
C GLY A 29 -21.43 4.01 13.37
N ASN A 30 -22.13 4.70 12.47
CA ASN A 30 -23.50 4.31 12.11
C ASN A 30 -23.58 3.21 11.02
N GLY A 31 -22.48 2.50 10.75
CA GLY A 31 -22.40 1.51 9.67
C GLY A 31 -22.34 2.08 8.25
N PHE A 32 -22.39 3.42 8.08
CA PHE A 32 -22.33 4.11 6.78
C PHE A 32 -21.34 5.30 6.77
N GLN A 33 -20.90 5.77 7.93
CA GLN A 33 -19.83 6.75 8.11
C GLN A 33 -18.57 6.00 8.52
N HIS A 34 -17.50 6.18 7.77
CA HIS A 34 -16.28 5.40 7.92
C HIS A 34 -15.10 6.37 7.91
N HIS A 35 -14.07 6.12 8.72
CA HIS A 35 -12.75 6.79 8.83
C HIS A 35 -12.65 8.15 9.57
N ARG A 36 -13.58 8.50 10.47
CA ARG A 36 -13.50 9.78 11.23
C ARG A 36 -12.99 9.66 12.66
N THR A 37 -12.96 8.45 13.20
CA THR A 37 -12.66 8.21 14.61
C THR A 37 -11.17 8.30 14.90
N GLY A 38 -10.35 8.00 13.89
CA GLY A 38 -8.91 7.87 14.08
C GLY A 38 -8.60 6.73 15.05
N ASP A 39 -9.42 5.69 15.11
CA ASP A 39 -9.07 4.49 15.85
C ASP A 39 -7.99 3.68 15.10
N ALA A 40 -7.54 2.57 15.68
CA ALA A 40 -6.53 1.74 15.01
C ALA A 40 -7.09 1.09 13.74
N LEU A 41 -8.35 0.64 13.75
CA LEU A 41 -8.97 -0.07 12.63
C LEU A 41 -9.22 0.84 11.42
N SER A 42 -9.45 2.13 11.65
CA SER A 42 -9.65 3.14 10.62
C SER A 42 -8.35 3.58 9.97
N ARG A 43 -7.21 3.43 10.67
CA ARG A 43 -5.87 3.83 10.18
C ARG A 43 -5.03 2.68 9.67
N THR A 44 -5.30 1.45 10.11
CA THR A 44 -4.52 0.29 9.68
C THR A 44 -5.12 -0.28 8.40
N THR A 45 -4.35 -0.20 7.33
CA THR A 45 -4.64 -0.85 6.03
C THR A 45 -3.60 -1.92 5.74
N TRP A 46 -3.69 -2.52 4.56
CA TRP A 46 -2.75 -3.52 4.06
C TRP A 46 -2.37 -3.18 2.62
N MET A 47 -1.25 -3.73 2.17
CA MET A 47 -0.84 -3.64 0.78
C MET A 47 -0.45 -5.02 0.24
N LEU A 48 -0.90 -5.33 -0.98
CA LEU A 48 -0.42 -6.45 -1.76
C LEU A 48 0.44 -5.90 -2.91
N ALA A 49 1.68 -6.37 -3.00
CA ALA A 49 2.57 -6.14 -4.13
C ALA A 49 2.79 -7.46 -4.87
N LEU A 50 2.79 -7.43 -6.20
CA LEU A 50 3.02 -8.60 -7.05
C LEU A 50 3.60 -8.20 -8.40
N GLY A 51 4.34 -9.11 -9.04
CA GLY A 51 4.94 -8.90 -10.36
C GLY A 51 6.46 -8.86 -10.32
N GLU A 52 7.06 -8.30 -11.37
CA GLU A 52 8.52 -8.28 -11.53
C GLU A 52 9.19 -7.56 -10.36
N GLY A 53 10.28 -8.14 -9.84
CA GLY A 53 11.05 -7.62 -8.71
C GLY A 53 10.43 -7.84 -7.32
N VAL A 54 9.20 -8.36 -7.21
CA VAL A 54 8.54 -8.59 -5.92
C VAL A 54 8.65 -10.05 -5.49
N ARG A 55 9.12 -10.28 -4.26
CA ARG A 55 9.21 -11.64 -3.68
C ARG A 55 7.81 -12.21 -3.41
N GLU A 56 7.52 -13.37 -4.00
CA GLU A 56 6.24 -14.06 -3.83
C GLU A 56 6.16 -14.88 -2.53
N GLY A 57 4.93 -15.07 -2.03
CA GLY A 57 4.63 -16.01 -0.94
C GLY A 57 5.11 -15.57 0.45
N VAL A 58 5.39 -14.28 0.65
CA VAL A 58 5.86 -13.73 1.93
C VAL A 58 4.89 -12.70 2.46
N VAL A 59 4.68 -12.70 3.79
CA VAL A 59 3.95 -11.68 4.52
C VAL A 59 4.93 -10.95 5.43
N TYR A 60 4.93 -9.63 5.35
CA TYR A 60 5.71 -8.78 6.24
C TYR A 60 4.77 -8.10 7.24
N ASP A 61 4.84 -8.54 8.49
CA ASP A 61 4.00 -8.03 9.58
C ASP A 61 4.75 -6.97 10.39
N ARG A 62 4.94 -5.80 9.75
CA ARG A 62 5.50 -4.60 10.37
C ARG A 62 4.77 -3.37 9.87
N SER A 63 4.77 -2.31 10.66
CA SER A 63 4.22 -1.02 10.23
C SER A 63 5.04 -0.40 9.09
N ILE A 64 4.31 0.12 8.11
CA ILE A 64 4.76 1.03 7.05
C ILE A 64 3.77 2.19 6.97
N ASP A 65 4.20 3.33 6.46
CA ASP A 65 3.33 4.47 6.20
C ASP A 65 2.91 4.51 4.73
N SER A 66 1.70 5.00 4.42
CA SER A 66 1.26 5.14 3.02
C SER A 66 2.15 6.09 2.21
N THR A 67 2.80 7.04 2.90
CA THR A 67 3.77 7.97 2.32
C THR A 67 5.07 7.30 1.88
N ASP A 68 5.34 6.06 2.31
CA ASP A 68 6.50 5.25 1.90
C ASP A 68 6.36 4.72 0.47
N LEU A 69 5.13 4.65 -0.08
CA LEU A 69 4.88 4.09 -1.41
C LEU A 69 5.55 4.90 -2.53
N VAL A 70 5.39 6.23 -2.52
CA VAL A 70 5.94 7.11 -3.56
C VAL A 70 7.47 6.99 -3.67
N PRO A 71 8.27 7.16 -2.60
CA PRO A 71 9.73 7.02 -2.69
C PRO A 71 10.18 5.59 -3.02
N THR A 72 9.39 4.57 -2.66
CA THR A 72 9.63 3.18 -3.11
C THR A 72 9.52 3.06 -4.62
N LEU A 73 8.43 3.57 -5.22
CA LEU A 73 8.24 3.55 -6.67
C LEU A 73 9.31 4.36 -7.41
N GLY A 74 9.72 5.50 -6.84
CA GLY A 74 10.84 6.30 -7.34
C GLY A 74 12.13 5.50 -7.44
N SER A 75 12.47 4.76 -6.38
CA SER A 75 13.64 3.89 -6.36
C SER A 75 13.52 2.71 -7.33
N MET A 76 12.35 2.08 -7.46
CA MET A 76 12.14 0.93 -8.34
C MET A 76 12.20 1.30 -9.83
N LEU A 77 11.69 2.48 -10.18
CA LEU A 77 11.57 2.95 -11.57
C LEU A 77 12.64 3.99 -11.94
N ASP A 78 13.63 4.19 -11.08
CA ASP A 78 14.77 5.09 -11.27
C ASP A 78 14.38 6.55 -11.59
N PHE A 79 13.50 7.13 -10.77
CA PHE A 79 13.14 8.55 -10.84
C PHE A 79 13.13 9.25 -9.48
N SER A 80 13.36 10.56 -9.50
CA SER A 80 13.44 11.38 -8.28
C SER A 80 12.07 11.66 -7.67
N THR A 81 11.96 11.48 -6.36
CA THR A 81 10.78 11.83 -5.54
C THR A 81 11.14 12.85 -4.46
N SER A 82 11.78 13.96 -4.86
CA SER A 82 12.40 14.93 -3.93
C SER A 82 11.46 15.60 -2.91
N LEU A 83 10.15 15.58 -3.16
CA LEU A 83 9.14 16.15 -2.26
C LEU A 83 8.43 15.10 -1.40
N ALA A 84 8.72 13.80 -1.61
CA ALA A 84 8.14 12.75 -0.80
C ALA A 84 8.69 12.80 0.64
N GLN A 85 7.84 12.48 1.62
CA GLN A 85 8.19 12.56 3.04
C GLN A 85 8.33 11.18 3.72
N GLY A 86 8.03 10.09 3.01
CA GLY A 86 8.27 8.72 3.47
C GLY A 86 9.67 8.21 3.15
N LYS A 87 9.89 6.92 3.33
CA LYS A 87 11.13 6.21 3.05
C LYS A 87 10.88 4.98 2.16
N PRO A 88 11.84 4.55 1.33
CA PRO A 88 11.67 3.32 0.56
C PRO A 88 11.39 2.10 1.45
N ILE A 89 10.43 1.27 1.03
CA ILE A 89 10.06 0.01 1.68
C ILE A 89 11.15 -1.03 1.35
N GLN A 90 11.94 -1.40 2.35
CA GLN A 90 13.13 -2.26 2.20
C GLN A 90 12.85 -3.63 1.57
N GLU A 91 11.63 -4.14 1.68
CA GLU A 91 11.23 -5.42 1.11
C GLU A 91 11.03 -5.37 -0.42
N LEU A 92 11.03 -4.17 -0.99
CA LEU A 92 10.72 -3.91 -2.41
C LEU A 92 11.89 -3.26 -3.18
N VAL A 93 12.97 -2.84 -2.50
CA VAL A 93 14.13 -2.15 -3.10
C VAL A 93 15.46 -2.71 -2.62
#